data_AF-A0A7C4FWN1-F1
#
_entry.id   AF-A0A7C4FWN1-F1
#
_cell.length_a   1.000
_cell.length_b   1.000
_cell.length_c   1.000
_cell.angle_alpha   90.00
_cell.angle_beta   90.00
_cell.angle_gamma   90.00
#
_symmetry.space_group_name_H-M   'P 1'
#
loop_
_entity.id
_entity.type
_entity.pdbx_description
1 polymer ?
#
loop_
_entity_poly.entity_id
_entity_poly.type
_entity_poly.pdbx_seq_one_letter_code
_entity_poly.pdbx_strand_id
1 'polypeptide(L)'
;MIDKQSINLTLKKGNNMKGKLKNSDVAFMYSSTKDVYNAYKATWVAWGGASDNAVNDAHELGIHYAASMWTLTAGAENIHKRSDLRDAVSKDILLKPIAVPWLWDHTYEGTPSYFGCTNHPVFREFSKERVAEAMKTGADGLHIDDHLGSAGSFWNGGCFCDYCIDGFRKFLEDSNYLDEIDISNFNYRDFIRKQVSTREEYNKRRHELPMIELFQTFQVKSAAKFVAEMRDLAKEVRGKDITCSANTGIPNPMHLVVTPNLTHCVCEVEYRHGNKNAPEASPISAFKVADAIEKPVCATASGWNWAYAHANNNAVGLVRLWIAETYALGHRLMVPHRKWAFTTELGTHWYQSKPDDFAYLYHFIRDNSPLFDDYKPFGDIALLFCNKSVRKRGLSLFQDACKWLADRNICFSSVIAGDDWLEDRLDTLDRFDKVIVPEPSELSDEQISMLKDKKTHYITSINDLSSIEIKSPIEVKSIENLWVLPRIKQGNPVVCHILNRNYDESKGFVDTAQNVIISIDKPLVNDGIRSCKILSPDNDKVEFYSETHNGKLTISIPELGMWSLLVIE
;
A
#
# COMPACT_ATOMS: atom_id res chain seq x y z
N MET A 1 7.95 -34.46 29.21
CA MET A 1 7.41 -35.07 27.96
C MET A 1 5.92 -34.78 27.90
N ILE A 2 5.56 -33.57 27.48
CA ILE A 2 4.22 -33.21 26.99
C ILE A 2 4.46 -32.19 25.87
N ASP A 3 3.74 -32.40 24.79
CA ASP A 3 4.03 -32.07 23.41
C ASP A 3 3.82 -30.57 23.09
N LYS A 4 4.87 -29.90 22.59
CA LYS A 4 4.78 -28.56 22.00
C LYS A 4 4.33 -28.74 20.55
N GLN A 5 3.03 -28.67 20.30
CA GLN A 5 2.54 -28.45 18.93
C GLN A 5 2.86 -27.01 18.51
N SER A 6 4.04 -26.87 17.93
CA SER A 6 4.47 -25.75 17.10
C SER A 6 3.50 -25.59 15.93
N ILE A 7 2.90 -24.40 15.84
CA ILE A 7 2.24 -23.91 14.64
C ILE A 7 3.33 -23.68 13.59
N ASN A 8 3.70 -24.75 12.89
CA ASN A 8 4.52 -24.67 11.69
C ASN A 8 3.64 -24.12 10.56
N LEU A 9 3.63 -22.78 10.40
CA LEU A 9 3.28 -22.13 9.15
C LEU A 9 4.35 -22.48 8.12
N THR A 10 4.22 -23.69 7.54
CA THR A 10 5.01 -24.06 6.38
C THR A 10 4.55 -23.16 5.23
N LEU A 11 5.37 -22.17 4.88
CA LEU A 11 5.31 -21.47 3.60
C LEU A 11 5.50 -22.51 2.49
N LYS A 12 4.39 -23.12 2.06
CA LYS A 12 4.37 -23.93 0.84
C LYS A 12 4.85 -23.03 -0.30
N LYS A 13 5.93 -23.47 -0.97
CA LYS A 13 6.34 -22.95 -2.29
C LYS A 13 5.08 -22.72 -3.13
N GLY A 14 4.86 -21.47 -3.50
CA GLY A 14 3.60 -21.00 -4.09
C GLY A 14 3.18 -21.86 -5.28
N ASN A 15 2.03 -22.50 -5.15
CA ASN A 15 1.29 -22.98 -6.31
C ASN A 15 1.08 -21.78 -7.25
N ASN A 16 1.38 -21.98 -8.53
CA ASN A 16 1.30 -20.95 -9.57
C ASN A 16 -0.18 -20.62 -9.81
N MET A 17 -0.78 -19.77 -8.97
CA MET A 17 -2.17 -19.32 -9.15
C MET A 17 -2.29 -18.62 -10.50
N LYS A 18 -3.17 -19.12 -11.38
CA LYS A 18 -3.67 -18.35 -12.53
C LYS A 18 -4.29 -17.05 -11.99
N GLY A 19 -3.99 -15.92 -12.62
CA GLY A 19 -4.51 -14.60 -12.19
C GLY A 19 -3.67 -13.89 -11.11
N LYS A 20 -2.37 -14.15 -11.02
CA LYS A 20 -1.48 -13.30 -10.21
C LYS A 20 -1.30 -11.94 -10.88
N LEU A 21 -1.43 -10.85 -10.12
CA LEU A 21 -1.19 -9.49 -10.59
C LEU A 21 0.26 -9.35 -11.09
N LYS A 22 0.43 -8.94 -12.35
CA LYS A 22 1.69 -8.70 -13.07
C LYS A 22 2.04 -7.22 -13.16
N ASN A 23 3.33 -6.89 -13.24
CA ASN A 23 3.80 -5.49 -13.19
C ASN A 23 3.24 -4.63 -14.32
N SER A 24 2.94 -5.24 -15.46
CA SER A 24 2.31 -4.60 -16.62
C SER A 24 0.78 -4.60 -16.59
N ASP A 25 0.12 -5.07 -15.52
CA ASP A 25 -1.34 -5.10 -15.46
C ASP A 25 -1.93 -3.69 -15.31
N VAL A 26 -2.92 -3.39 -16.13
CA VAL A 26 -3.72 -2.16 -16.08
C VAL A 26 -4.99 -2.43 -15.30
N ALA A 27 -5.07 -1.87 -14.10
CA ALA A 27 -6.16 -2.10 -13.16
C ALA A 27 -7.13 -0.91 -13.08
N PHE A 28 -8.41 -1.21 -13.06
CA PHE A 28 -9.48 -0.27 -12.72
C PHE A 28 -9.83 -0.41 -11.25
N MET A 29 -10.27 0.70 -10.65
CA MET A 29 -10.88 0.64 -9.31
C MET A 29 -12.28 0.03 -9.45
N TYR A 30 -13.21 0.77 -10.07
CA TYR A 30 -14.59 0.34 -10.25
C TYR A 30 -14.88 -0.28 -11.62
N SER A 31 -16.03 -0.94 -11.73
CA SER A 31 -16.56 -1.42 -13.01
C SER A 31 -16.78 -0.27 -14.01
N SER A 32 -16.57 -0.54 -15.30
CA SER A 32 -16.79 0.41 -16.40
C SER A 32 -17.35 -0.32 -17.63
N THR A 33 -17.57 0.41 -18.72
CA THR A 33 -18.04 -0.16 -19.99
C THR A 33 -16.90 -0.86 -20.74
N LYS A 34 -17.26 -1.78 -21.65
CA LYS A 34 -16.29 -2.48 -22.51
C LYS A 34 -15.44 -1.52 -23.34
N ASP A 35 -16.02 -0.45 -23.86
CA ASP A 35 -15.29 0.56 -24.64
C ASP A 35 -14.21 1.26 -23.81
N VAL A 36 -14.53 1.63 -22.57
CA VAL A 36 -13.55 2.24 -21.67
C VAL A 36 -12.46 1.24 -21.31
N TYR A 37 -12.80 -0.03 -21.04
CA TYR A 37 -11.79 -1.06 -20.79
C TYR A 37 -10.84 -1.25 -21.96
N ASN A 38 -11.37 -1.35 -23.18
CA ASN A 38 -10.57 -1.47 -24.39
C ASN A 38 -9.68 -0.25 -24.62
N ALA A 39 -10.21 0.96 -24.38
CA ALA A 39 -9.45 2.20 -24.54
C ALA A 39 -8.21 2.31 -23.64
N TYR A 40 -8.19 1.58 -22.51
CA TYR A 40 -7.05 1.55 -21.59
C TYR A 40 -6.25 0.24 -21.65
N LYS A 41 -6.61 -0.72 -22.51
CA LYS A 41 -6.11 -2.11 -22.46
C LYS A 41 -6.20 -2.73 -21.06
N ALA A 42 -7.37 -2.57 -20.44
CA ALA A 42 -7.63 -3.06 -19.09
C ALA A 42 -7.35 -4.56 -18.98
N THR A 43 -6.87 -4.97 -17.81
CA THR A 43 -6.60 -6.39 -17.49
C THR A 43 -7.17 -6.78 -16.13
N TRP A 44 -7.48 -5.79 -15.28
CA TRP A 44 -7.97 -5.99 -13.93
C TRP A 44 -9.07 -5.00 -13.55
N VAL A 45 -10.03 -5.47 -12.75
CA VAL A 45 -10.88 -4.65 -11.90
C VAL A 45 -10.60 -5.04 -10.45
N ALA A 46 -10.06 -4.10 -9.68
CA ALA A 46 -9.54 -4.36 -8.34
C ALA A 46 -10.58 -4.15 -7.22
N TRP A 47 -11.62 -3.36 -7.49
CA TRP A 47 -12.66 -2.96 -6.52
C TRP A 47 -14.04 -2.90 -7.21
N GLY A 48 -14.46 -4.04 -7.80
CA GLY A 48 -15.52 -4.06 -8.80
C GLY A 48 -16.95 -3.88 -8.29
N GLY A 49 -17.23 -4.12 -7.02
CA GLY A 49 -18.60 -4.33 -6.53
C GLY A 49 -19.05 -5.78 -6.67
N ALA A 50 -20.36 -6.03 -6.65
CA ALA A 50 -20.96 -7.37 -6.63
C ALA A 50 -22.02 -7.56 -7.73
N SER A 51 -21.70 -7.15 -8.97
CA SER A 51 -22.65 -7.18 -10.10
C SER A 51 -22.32 -8.29 -11.10
N ASP A 52 -23.25 -9.24 -11.31
CA ASP A 52 -23.12 -10.33 -12.30
C ASP A 52 -22.84 -9.79 -13.71
N ASN A 53 -23.55 -8.75 -14.13
CA ASN A 53 -23.36 -8.15 -15.45
C ASN A 53 -21.95 -7.55 -15.60
N ALA A 54 -21.45 -6.88 -14.56
CA ALA A 54 -20.11 -6.29 -14.62
C ALA A 54 -19.01 -7.36 -14.64
N VAL A 55 -19.20 -8.49 -13.93
CA VAL A 55 -18.30 -9.64 -13.98
C VAL A 55 -18.29 -10.25 -15.38
N ASN A 56 -19.48 -10.52 -15.95
CA ASN A 56 -19.61 -11.10 -17.29
C ASN A 56 -18.97 -10.19 -18.36
N ASP A 57 -19.22 -8.88 -18.30
CA ASP A 57 -18.65 -7.91 -19.23
C ASP A 57 -17.12 -7.88 -19.17
N ALA A 58 -16.53 -8.00 -17.97
CA ALA A 58 -15.09 -8.09 -17.79
C ALA A 58 -14.53 -9.43 -18.31
N HIS A 59 -15.21 -10.55 -18.01
CA HIS A 59 -14.79 -11.88 -18.46
C HIS A 59 -14.80 -12.04 -19.97
N GLU A 60 -15.76 -11.44 -20.68
CA GLU A 60 -15.79 -11.41 -22.14
C GLU A 60 -14.54 -10.73 -22.76
N LEU A 61 -13.91 -9.81 -22.02
CA LEU A 61 -12.67 -9.15 -22.41
C LEU A 61 -11.40 -9.81 -21.84
N GLY A 62 -11.54 -10.91 -21.10
CA GLY A 62 -10.42 -11.58 -20.43
C GLY A 62 -9.85 -10.80 -19.24
N ILE A 63 -10.64 -9.89 -18.65
CA ILE A 63 -10.25 -9.07 -17.50
C ILE A 63 -10.48 -9.84 -16.20
N HIS A 64 -9.48 -9.87 -15.32
CA HIS A 64 -9.62 -10.42 -13.98
C HIS A 64 -10.49 -9.52 -13.11
N TYR A 65 -11.57 -10.04 -12.54
CA TYR A 65 -12.52 -9.22 -11.78
C TYR A 65 -12.53 -9.60 -10.29
N ALA A 66 -12.08 -8.69 -9.44
CA ALA A 66 -12.25 -8.78 -8.00
C ALA A 66 -13.55 -8.09 -7.59
N ALA A 67 -14.51 -8.88 -7.11
CA ALA A 67 -15.70 -8.33 -6.47
C ALA A 67 -15.32 -7.67 -5.15
N SER A 68 -16.09 -6.69 -4.68
CA SER A 68 -15.78 -5.98 -3.44
C SER A 68 -16.91 -6.07 -2.42
N MET A 69 -16.54 -6.11 -1.15
CA MET A 69 -17.44 -5.93 -0.01
C MET A 69 -16.80 -4.99 1.00
N TRP A 70 -17.61 -4.30 1.79
CA TRP A 70 -17.16 -3.36 2.80
C TRP A 70 -17.27 -3.97 4.21
N THR A 71 -16.30 -3.69 5.08
CA THR A 71 -16.35 -4.09 6.51
C THR A 71 -16.52 -2.91 7.47
N LEU A 72 -16.54 -1.66 6.98
CA LEU A 72 -16.73 -0.47 7.81
C LEU A 72 -18.16 -0.27 8.30
N THR A 73 -19.17 -0.46 7.45
CA THR A 73 -20.57 -0.11 7.78
C THR A 73 -21.51 -1.18 7.26
N ALA A 74 -22.76 -1.28 7.72
CA ALA A 74 -23.77 -2.07 7.00
C ALA A 74 -24.50 -1.23 5.93
N GLY A 75 -24.13 0.05 5.74
CA GLY A 75 -24.92 1.07 5.06
C GLY A 75 -26.02 1.64 5.96
N ALA A 76 -26.26 2.95 5.86
CA ALA A 76 -27.25 3.65 6.70
C ALA A 76 -28.66 3.03 6.61
N GLU A 77 -29.06 2.60 5.41
CA GLU A 77 -30.37 1.97 5.19
C GLU A 77 -30.53 0.63 5.93
N ASN A 78 -29.54 -0.25 5.86
CA ASN A 78 -29.59 -1.52 6.59
C ASN A 78 -29.59 -1.28 8.10
N ILE A 79 -28.76 -0.37 8.60
CA ILE A 79 -28.74 0.02 10.02
C ILE A 79 -30.09 0.61 10.46
N HIS A 80 -30.76 1.35 9.58
CA HIS A 80 -32.10 1.88 9.84
C HIS A 80 -33.15 0.77 9.89
N LYS A 81 -33.14 -0.15 8.93
CA LYS A 81 -34.17 -1.20 8.81
C LYS A 81 -33.97 -2.39 9.74
N ARG A 82 -32.74 -2.64 10.21
CA ARG A 82 -32.37 -3.79 11.04
C ARG A 82 -31.82 -3.37 12.39
N SER A 83 -32.65 -3.50 13.44
CA SER A 83 -32.26 -3.17 14.81
C SER A 83 -31.11 -4.04 15.32
N ASP A 84 -31.05 -5.31 14.92
CA ASP A 84 -29.97 -6.22 15.28
C ASP A 84 -28.60 -5.79 14.70
N LEU A 85 -28.58 -5.28 13.46
CA LEU A 85 -27.37 -4.68 12.89
C LEU A 85 -27.01 -3.36 13.57
N ARG A 86 -28.01 -2.56 13.96
CA ARG A 86 -27.79 -1.32 14.72
C ARG A 86 -27.18 -1.60 16.08
N ASP A 87 -27.54 -2.71 16.73
CA ASP A 87 -26.93 -3.13 18.00
C ASP A 87 -25.51 -3.68 17.83
N ALA A 88 -25.18 -4.17 16.63
CA ALA A 88 -23.91 -4.78 16.25
C ALA A 88 -22.85 -3.79 15.72
N VAL A 89 -23.05 -2.49 15.92
CA VAL A 89 -22.09 -1.43 15.56
C VAL A 89 -21.01 -1.28 16.63
N SER A 90 -19.90 -0.65 16.28
CA SER A 90 -18.87 -0.25 17.23
C SER A 90 -19.41 0.78 18.22
N LYS A 91 -19.07 0.56 19.49
CA LYS A 91 -19.54 1.37 20.61
C LYS A 91 -18.38 2.02 21.36
N ASP A 92 -18.57 3.23 21.85
CA ASP A 92 -17.61 3.91 22.71
C ASP A 92 -17.62 3.36 24.15
N ILE A 93 -16.81 3.94 25.03
CA ILE A 93 -16.73 3.55 26.44
C ILE A 93 -18.06 3.73 27.22
N LEU A 94 -19.00 4.52 26.70
CA LEU A 94 -20.34 4.72 27.26
C LEU A 94 -21.40 3.88 26.52
N LEU A 95 -20.97 2.93 25.71
CA LEU A 95 -21.80 2.06 24.88
C LEU A 95 -22.63 2.80 23.82
N LYS A 96 -22.23 4.02 23.44
CA LYS A 96 -22.89 4.78 22.36
C LYS A 96 -22.31 4.39 21.00
N PRO A 97 -23.14 4.24 19.94
CA PRO A 97 -22.68 4.00 18.58
C PRO A 97 -21.70 5.06 18.08
N ILE A 98 -20.70 4.62 17.30
CA ILE A 98 -19.68 5.50 16.71
C ILE A 98 -19.99 5.71 15.23
N ALA A 99 -20.36 6.94 14.86
CA ALA A 99 -20.59 7.33 13.47
C ALA A 99 -19.27 7.45 12.70
N VAL A 100 -19.31 7.17 11.40
CA VAL A 100 -18.17 7.33 10.49
C VAL A 100 -18.03 8.81 10.10
N PRO A 101 -16.92 9.51 10.44
CA PRO A 101 -16.82 10.95 10.27
C PRO A 101 -16.89 11.44 8.81
N TRP A 102 -16.32 10.69 7.88
CA TRP A 102 -16.26 11.06 6.45
C TRP A 102 -17.47 10.58 5.64
N LEU A 103 -18.47 9.97 6.29
CA LEU A 103 -19.73 9.54 5.67
C LEU A 103 -20.92 10.26 6.31
N TRP A 104 -20.72 11.49 6.78
CA TRP A 104 -21.75 12.31 7.42
C TRP A 104 -22.92 12.63 6.49
N ASP A 105 -22.65 12.67 5.18
CA ASP A 105 -23.59 12.87 4.08
C ASP A 105 -24.31 11.57 3.67
N HIS A 106 -23.87 10.40 4.13
CA HIS A 106 -24.49 9.10 3.86
C HIS A 106 -25.44 8.70 4.99
N THR A 107 -26.63 9.28 4.96
CA THR A 107 -27.72 8.99 5.91
C THR A 107 -28.94 8.39 5.22
N TYR A 108 -29.75 7.64 5.97
CA TYR A 108 -31.05 7.13 5.51
C TYR A 108 -32.09 7.37 6.60
N GLU A 109 -33.14 8.14 6.29
CA GLU A 109 -34.19 8.52 7.26
C GLU A 109 -33.61 9.04 8.59
N GLY A 110 -32.59 9.91 8.50
CA GLY A 110 -31.89 10.49 9.65
C GLY A 110 -30.94 9.54 10.39
N THR A 111 -30.84 8.28 9.98
CA THR A 111 -29.88 7.31 10.55
C THR A 111 -28.51 7.48 9.92
N PRO A 112 -27.45 7.74 10.70
CA PRO A 112 -26.09 7.83 10.20
C PRO A 112 -25.49 6.47 9.82
N SER A 113 -24.42 6.52 9.03
CA SER A 113 -23.53 5.38 8.86
C SER A 113 -22.65 5.20 10.11
N TYR A 114 -22.76 4.05 10.78
CA TYR A 114 -21.95 3.68 11.94
C TYR A 114 -20.86 2.68 11.57
N PHE A 115 -19.75 2.70 12.30
CA PHE A 115 -18.74 1.64 12.24
C PHE A 115 -19.37 0.31 12.65
N GLY A 116 -19.19 -0.74 11.85
CA GLY A 116 -19.61 -2.11 12.15
C GLY A 116 -18.64 -2.80 13.11
N CYS A 117 -19.17 -3.67 13.97
CA CYS A 117 -18.34 -4.44 14.88
C CYS A 117 -17.97 -5.82 14.30
N THR A 118 -16.75 -5.98 13.75
CA THR A 118 -16.26 -7.26 13.20
C THR A 118 -15.99 -8.33 14.26
N ASN A 119 -16.12 -8.02 15.55
CA ASN A 119 -16.17 -9.00 16.65
C ASN A 119 -17.60 -9.43 17.01
N HIS A 120 -18.63 -8.69 16.58
CA HIS A 120 -20.02 -8.97 16.91
C HIS A 120 -20.61 -10.03 15.95
N PRO A 121 -21.19 -11.14 16.44
CA PRO A 121 -21.68 -12.24 15.60
C PRO A 121 -22.66 -11.79 14.50
N VAL A 122 -23.64 -10.96 14.83
CA VAL A 122 -24.64 -10.45 13.86
C VAL A 122 -23.98 -9.70 12.69
N PHE A 123 -23.01 -8.83 12.96
CA PHE A 123 -22.32 -8.10 11.89
C PHE A 123 -21.44 -9.03 11.05
N ARG A 124 -20.79 -10.02 11.69
CA ARG A 124 -19.99 -11.04 11.00
C ARG A 124 -20.85 -11.87 10.04
N GLU A 125 -22.02 -12.33 10.46
CA GLU A 125 -22.93 -13.07 9.59
C GLU A 125 -23.40 -12.21 8.41
N PHE A 126 -23.75 -10.95 8.67
CA PHE A 126 -24.07 -10.01 7.58
C PHE A 126 -22.92 -9.84 6.58
N SER A 127 -21.68 -9.69 7.03
CA SER A 127 -20.52 -9.62 6.14
C SER A 127 -20.31 -10.91 5.35
N LYS A 128 -20.51 -12.09 5.96
CA LYS A 128 -20.43 -13.38 5.28
C LYS A 128 -21.47 -13.51 4.17
N GLU A 129 -22.71 -13.07 4.41
CA GLU A 129 -23.74 -13.03 3.38
C GLU A 129 -23.30 -12.17 2.19
N ARG A 130 -22.74 -10.98 2.44
CA ARG A 130 -22.24 -10.09 1.38
C ARG A 130 -21.09 -10.70 0.59
N VAL A 131 -20.15 -11.39 1.27
CA VAL A 131 -19.08 -12.15 0.59
C VAL A 131 -19.68 -13.24 -0.28
N ALA A 132 -20.62 -14.03 0.25
CA ALA A 132 -21.24 -15.11 -0.51
C ALA A 132 -22.00 -14.59 -1.75
N GLU A 133 -22.72 -13.48 -1.62
CA GLU A 133 -23.37 -12.81 -2.75
C GLU A 133 -22.35 -12.32 -3.78
N ALA A 134 -21.32 -11.60 -3.34
CA ALA A 134 -20.26 -11.09 -4.21
C ALA A 134 -19.57 -12.21 -4.99
N MET A 135 -19.31 -13.36 -4.37
CA MET A 135 -18.64 -14.47 -5.04
C MET A 135 -19.57 -15.34 -5.90
N LYS A 136 -20.88 -15.36 -5.62
CA LYS A 136 -21.86 -16.05 -6.48
C LYS A 136 -21.95 -15.44 -7.88
N THR A 137 -21.57 -14.18 -8.03
CA THR A 137 -21.51 -13.46 -9.32
C THR A 137 -20.57 -14.10 -10.34
N GLY A 138 -19.65 -14.95 -9.89
CA GLY A 138 -18.63 -15.54 -10.76
C GLY A 138 -17.24 -14.94 -10.61
N ALA A 139 -17.10 -13.85 -9.85
CA ALA A 139 -15.85 -13.11 -9.65
C ALA A 139 -14.61 -13.99 -9.35
N ASP A 140 -13.45 -13.53 -9.80
CA ASP A 140 -12.16 -14.23 -9.67
C ASP A 140 -11.45 -13.90 -8.37
N GLY A 141 -11.85 -12.81 -7.73
CA GLY A 141 -11.27 -12.34 -6.49
C GLY A 141 -12.25 -11.64 -5.57
N LEU A 142 -11.80 -11.45 -4.33
CA LEU A 142 -12.46 -10.66 -3.31
C LEU A 142 -11.55 -9.50 -2.87
N HIS A 143 -12.05 -8.28 -3.01
CA HIS A 143 -11.52 -7.10 -2.37
C HIS A 143 -12.33 -6.79 -1.10
N ILE A 144 -11.65 -6.68 0.03
CA ILE A 144 -12.26 -6.33 1.31
C ILE A 144 -11.94 -4.87 1.61
N ASP A 145 -12.92 -4.02 1.39
CA ASP A 145 -12.85 -2.61 1.71
C ASP A 145 -13.05 -2.37 3.21
N ASP A 146 -12.39 -1.34 3.72
CA ASP A 146 -12.26 -0.99 5.13
C ASP A 146 -11.96 -2.13 6.08
N HIS A 147 -10.94 -2.92 5.71
CA HIS A 147 -10.58 -4.18 6.34
C HIS A 147 -10.33 -4.12 7.86
N LEU A 148 -10.07 -2.92 8.39
CA LEU A 148 -9.81 -2.72 9.81
C LEU A 148 -11.08 -2.96 10.64
N GLY A 149 -12.28 -2.82 10.06
CA GLY A 149 -13.55 -3.05 10.74
C GLY A 149 -13.60 -2.35 12.10
N SER A 150 -13.79 -3.12 13.18
CA SER A 150 -13.76 -2.59 14.55
C SER A 150 -12.46 -1.87 14.93
N ALA A 151 -11.32 -2.31 14.43
CA ALA A 151 -10.04 -1.65 14.69
C ALA A 151 -9.98 -0.24 14.10
N GLY A 152 -10.71 0.02 13.01
CA GLY A 152 -10.83 1.37 12.42
C GLY A 152 -11.54 2.35 13.35
N SER A 153 -12.45 1.85 14.19
CA SER A 153 -13.16 2.68 15.19
C SER A 153 -12.29 3.06 16.40
N PHE A 154 -11.08 2.48 16.53
CA PHE A 154 -10.12 2.77 17.62
C PHE A 154 -9.77 4.25 17.73
N TRP A 155 -9.47 4.90 16.61
CA TRP A 155 -9.18 6.33 16.54
C TRP A 155 -10.41 7.21 16.78
N ASN A 156 -11.58 6.60 16.75
CA ASN A 156 -12.85 7.23 17.01
C ASN A 156 -13.40 6.85 18.39
N GLY A 157 -12.64 6.17 19.26
CA GLY A 157 -13.06 5.92 20.64
C GLY A 157 -13.69 4.55 20.91
N GLY A 158 -13.50 3.56 20.04
CA GLY A 158 -14.10 2.22 20.19
C GLY A 158 -13.29 1.07 19.59
N CYS A 159 -13.76 -0.16 19.57
CA CYS A 159 -15.05 -0.62 20.03
C CYS A 159 -14.97 -1.25 21.43
N PHE A 160 -15.77 -0.76 22.37
CA PHE A 160 -15.91 -1.28 23.74
C PHE A 160 -17.20 -2.07 23.95
N CYS A 161 -17.81 -2.63 22.89
CA CYS A 161 -18.96 -3.54 23.06
C CYS A 161 -18.53 -4.82 23.79
N ASP A 162 -19.50 -5.56 24.36
CA ASP A 162 -19.20 -6.73 25.20
C ASP A 162 -18.39 -7.81 24.44
N TYR A 163 -18.64 -8.01 23.15
CA TYR A 163 -17.85 -8.94 22.31
C TYR A 163 -16.37 -8.54 22.16
N CYS A 164 -16.08 -7.23 22.07
CA CYS A 164 -14.71 -6.75 22.04
C CYS A 164 -14.02 -6.90 23.40
N ILE A 165 -14.76 -6.68 24.49
CA ILE A 165 -14.21 -6.84 25.85
C ILE A 165 -13.93 -8.32 26.14
N ASP A 166 -14.86 -9.21 25.79
CA ASP A 166 -14.66 -10.65 25.91
C ASP A 166 -13.52 -11.14 25.02
N GLY A 167 -13.44 -10.64 23.77
CA GLY A 167 -12.34 -10.96 22.87
C GLY A 167 -10.99 -10.51 23.42
N PHE A 168 -10.92 -9.32 24.01
CA PHE A 168 -9.69 -8.82 24.62
C PHE A 168 -9.31 -9.60 25.88
N ARG A 169 -10.28 -9.97 26.72
CA ARG A 169 -10.03 -10.84 27.88
C ARG A 169 -9.38 -12.16 27.46
N LYS A 170 -9.95 -12.84 26.45
CA LYS A 170 -9.37 -14.08 25.89
C LYS A 170 -7.98 -13.85 25.30
N PHE A 171 -7.78 -12.74 24.60
CA PHE A 171 -6.47 -12.37 24.08
C PHE A 171 -5.42 -12.25 25.19
N LEU A 172 -5.78 -11.72 26.37
CA LEU A 172 -4.88 -11.64 27.53
C LEU A 172 -4.60 -13.01 28.16
N GLU A 173 -5.59 -13.90 28.21
CA GLU A 173 -5.41 -15.28 28.71
C GLU A 173 -4.35 -16.04 27.89
N ASP A 174 -4.39 -15.91 26.57
CA ASP A 174 -3.49 -16.62 25.65
C ASP A 174 -2.05 -16.08 25.64
N SER A 175 -1.85 -14.85 26.13
CA SER A 175 -0.60 -14.11 25.93
C SER A 175 0.25 -13.98 27.19
N ASN A 176 -0.21 -14.53 28.32
CA ASN A 176 0.49 -14.57 29.60
C ASN A 176 1.01 -13.17 30.04
N TYR A 177 0.32 -12.10 29.61
CA TYR A 177 0.84 -10.73 29.73
C TYR A 177 0.89 -10.21 31.17
N LEU A 178 0.15 -10.78 32.11
CA LEU A 178 0.01 -10.23 33.46
C LEU A 178 -0.18 -11.33 34.51
N ASP A 179 0.79 -11.50 35.41
CA ASP A 179 0.69 -12.35 36.60
C ASP A 179 -0.18 -11.71 37.72
N GLU A 180 -0.56 -10.43 37.58
CA GLU A 180 -1.18 -9.63 38.67
C GLU A 180 -2.67 -9.25 38.46
N ILE A 181 -3.30 -9.64 37.35
CA ILE A 181 -4.73 -9.37 37.11
C ILE A 181 -5.51 -10.67 37.12
N ASP A 182 -6.63 -10.73 37.86
CA ASP A 182 -7.63 -11.78 37.69
C ASP A 182 -8.34 -11.60 36.35
N ILE A 183 -7.77 -12.21 35.30
CA ILE A 183 -8.26 -12.10 33.93
C ILE A 183 -9.69 -12.62 33.82
N SER A 184 -10.08 -13.63 34.62
CA SER A 184 -11.38 -14.28 34.52
C SER A 184 -12.56 -13.31 34.72
N ASN A 185 -12.39 -12.30 35.57
CA ASN A 185 -13.38 -11.27 35.87
C ASN A 185 -13.01 -9.88 35.30
N PHE A 186 -11.97 -9.79 34.47
CA PHE A 186 -11.46 -8.52 33.98
C PHE A 186 -12.34 -7.94 32.87
N ASN A 187 -12.90 -6.74 33.12
CA ASN A 187 -13.60 -5.94 32.12
C ASN A 187 -12.79 -4.69 31.77
N TYR A 188 -12.17 -4.67 30.59
CA TYR A 188 -11.32 -3.56 30.18
C TYR A 188 -12.06 -2.23 30.01
N ARG A 189 -13.34 -2.26 29.56
CA ARG A 189 -14.17 -1.05 29.47
C ARG A 189 -14.33 -0.42 30.85
N ASP A 190 -14.71 -1.21 31.86
CA ASP A 190 -14.92 -0.70 33.22
C ASP A 190 -13.60 -0.26 33.87
N PHE A 191 -12.50 -0.95 33.57
CA PHE A 191 -11.16 -0.56 34.00
C PHE A 191 -10.75 0.81 33.46
N ILE A 192 -10.98 1.08 32.17
CA ILE A 192 -10.70 2.39 31.56
C ILE A 192 -11.65 3.48 32.03
N ARG A 193 -12.93 3.16 32.28
CA ARG A 193 -13.92 4.13 32.79
C ARG A 193 -13.61 4.70 34.18
N LYS A 194 -12.70 4.07 34.94
CA LYS A 194 -12.17 4.64 36.19
C LYS A 194 -11.21 5.81 35.96
N GLN A 195 -10.68 5.95 34.75
CA GLN A 195 -9.64 6.92 34.40
C GLN A 195 -10.15 8.01 33.46
N VAL A 196 -11.13 7.69 32.63
CA VAL A 196 -11.78 8.62 31.69
C VAL A 196 -13.29 8.39 31.69
N SER A 197 -14.05 9.48 31.59
CA SER A 197 -15.51 9.48 31.76
C SER A 197 -16.28 9.71 30.45
N THR A 198 -15.62 10.22 29.41
CA THR A 198 -16.24 10.52 28.11
C THR A 198 -15.39 10.01 26.94
N ARG A 199 -16.02 9.86 25.77
CA ARG A 199 -15.34 9.52 24.51
C ARG A 199 -14.28 10.55 24.13
N GLU A 200 -14.57 11.83 24.34
CA GLU A 200 -13.64 12.93 24.05
C GLU A 200 -12.40 12.83 24.95
N GLU A 201 -12.60 12.60 26.26
CA GLU A 201 -11.52 12.42 27.21
C GLU A 201 -10.67 11.18 26.87
N TYR A 202 -11.32 10.05 26.54
CA TYR A 202 -10.64 8.86 26.04
C TYR A 202 -9.77 9.19 24.83
N ASN A 203 -10.32 9.84 23.79
CA ASN A 203 -9.58 10.15 22.58
C ASN A 203 -8.36 11.02 22.86
N LYS A 204 -8.48 12.02 23.74
CA LYS A 204 -7.37 12.91 24.12
C LYS A 204 -6.27 12.17 24.90
N ARG A 205 -6.66 11.32 25.85
CA ARG A 205 -5.74 10.69 26.82
C ARG A 205 -5.39 9.24 26.51
N ARG A 206 -5.88 8.66 25.40
CA ARG A 206 -5.73 7.23 25.08
C ARG A 206 -4.31 6.70 25.22
N HIS A 207 -3.31 7.50 24.82
CA HIS A 207 -1.90 7.13 24.83
C HIS A 207 -1.32 6.96 26.24
N GLU A 208 -1.98 7.52 27.26
CA GLU A 208 -1.64 7.39 28.68
C GLU A 208 -2.33 6.19 29.34
N LEU A 209 -3.34 5.60 28.67
CA LEU A 209 -4.18 4.60 29.29
C LEU A 209 -3.46 3.24 29.38
N PRO A 210 -3.58 2.54 30.51
CA PRO A 210 -2.96 1.24 30.69
C PRO A 210 -3.50 0.22 29.68
N MET A 211 -2.60 -0.64 29.20
CA MET A 211 -2.88 -1.73 28.26
C MET A 211 -3.44 -1.27 26.90
N ILE A 212 -3.37 0.02 26.56
CA ILE A 212 -3.92 0.54 25.31
C ILE A 212 -3.24 -0.07 24.08
N GLU A 213 -1.92 -0.27 24.11
CA GLU A 213 -1.17 -0.93 23.04
C GLU A 213 -1.63 -2.39 22.87
N LEU A 214 -1.87 -3.12 23.97
CA LEU A 214 -2.38 -4.49 23.94
C LEU A 214 -3.79 -4.55 23.37
N PHE A 215 -4.67 -3.62 23.76
CA PHE A 215 -6.03 -3.54 23.23
C PHE A 215 -6.02 -3.22 21.73
N GLN A 216 -5.15 -2.32 21.29
CA GLN A 216 -4.96 -2.04 19.86
C GLN A 216 -4.44 -3.28 19.11
N THR A 217 -3.44 -3.98 19.65
CA THR A 217 -2.93 -5.24 19.10
C THR A 217 -4.05 -6.27 18.92
N PHE A 218 -4.89 -6.47 19.95
CA PHE A 218 -6.06 -7.34 19.87
C PHE A 218 -6.99 -6.92 18.72
N GLN A 219 -7.36 -5.64 18.64
CA GLN A 219 -8.28 -5.14 17.62
C GLN A 219 -7.75 -5.40 16.20
N VAL A 220 -6.49 -5.04 15.91
CA VAL A 220 -5.91 -5.22 14.57
C VAL A 220 -5.72 -6.69 14.21
N LYS A 221 -5.31 -7.54 15.16
CA LYS A 221 -5.18 -9.00 14.94
C LYS A 221 -6.55 -9.65 14.71
N SER A 222 -7.57 -9.24 15.45
CA SER A 222 -8.94 -9.73 15.24
C SER A 222 -9.49 -9.34 13.87
N ALA A 223 -9.25 -8.09 13.44
CA ALA A 223 -9.61 -7.63 12.10
C ALA A 223 -8.89 -8.42 10.99
N ALA A 224 -7.57 -8.65 11.13
CA ALA A 224 -6.80 -9.45 10.18
C ALA A 224 -7.29 -10.91 10.11
N LYS A 225 -7.64 -11.52 11.26
CA LYS A 225 -8.25 -12.86 11.32
C LYS A 225 -9.60 -12.89 10.60
N PHE A 226 -10.44 -11.88 10.82
CA PHE A 226 -11.73 -11.80 10.15
C PHE A 226 -11.60 -11.71 8.62
N VAL A 227 -10.60 -10.98 8.11
CA VAL A 227 -10.28 -10.94 6.68
C VAL A 227 -9.87 -12.32 6.15
N ALA A 228 -9.06 -13.07 6.90
CA ALA A 228 -8.71 -14.44 6.53
C ALA A 228 -9.96 -15.34 6.41
N GLU A 229 -10.88 -15.25 7.38
CA GLU A 229 -12.14 -15.98 7.35
C GLU A 229 -13.02 -15.62 6.13
N MET A 230 -13.09 -14.32 5.78
CA MET A 230 -13.83 -13.88 4.58
C MET A 230 -13.21 -14.41 3.30
N ARG A 231 -11.87 -14.45 3.22
CA ARG A 231 -11.15 -15.06 2.09
C ARG A 231 -11.46 -16.54 1.97
N ASP A 232 -11.47 -17.28 3.08
CA ASP A 232 -11.73 -18.72 3.07
C ASP A 232 -13.18 -19.02 2.66
N LEU A 233 -14.14 -18.25 3.18
CA LEU A 233 -15.53 -18.32 2.71
C LEU A 233 -15.63 -18.03 1.20
N ALA A 234 -14.93 -17.00 0.71
CA ALA A 234 -14.96 -16.68 -0.72
C ALA A 234 -14.45 -17.84 -1.58
N LYS A 235 -13.37 -18.52 -1.16
CA LYS A 235 -12.87 -19.73 -1.84
C LYS A 235 -13.88 -20.86 -1.81
N GLU A 236 -14.52 -21.09 -0.66
CA GLU A 236 -15.54 -22.13 -0.49
C GLU A 236 -16.70 -21.90 -1.46
N VAL A 237 -17.24 -20.68 -1.49
CA VAL A 237 -18.35 -20.30 -2.38
C VAL A 237 -17.96 -20.44 -3.86
N ARG A 238 -16.71 -20.13 -4.23
CA ARG A 238 -16.23 -20.31 -5.62
C ARG A 238 -15.87 -21.75 -5.97
N GLY A 239 -15.61 -22.61 -4.99
CA GLY A 239 -15.08 -23.96 -5.21
C GLY A 239 -13.69 -24.00 -5.84
N LYS A 240 -12.94 -22.89 -5.82
CA LYS A 240 -11.58 -22.76 -6.37
C LYS A 240 -10.79 -21.70 -5.60
N ASP A 241 -9.46 -21.68 -5.79
CA ASP A 241 -8.64 -20.58 -5.32
C ASP A 241 -9.06 -19.25 -5.96
N ILE A 242 -8.95 -18.18 -5.16
CA ILE A 242 -9.31 -16.80 -5.53
C ILE A 242 -8.18 -15.83 -5.16
N THR A 243 -8.09 -14.72 -5.88
CA THR A 243 -7.25 -13.60 -5.44
C THR A 243 -7.96 -12.84 -4.33
N CYS A 244 -7.21 -12.39 -3.32
CA CYS A 244 -7.76 -11.59 -2.23
C CYS A 244 -6.92 -10.33 -2.03
N SER A 245 -7.58 -9.19 -1.87
CA SER A 245 -6.97 -7.91 -1.54
C SER A 245 -7.81 -7.15 -0.52
N ALA A 246 -7.27 -6.06 -0.02
CA ALA A 246 -7.95 -5.16 0.90
C ALA A 246 -7.40 -3.75 0.77
N ASN A 247 -8.14 -2.75 1.26
CA ASN A 247 -7.76 -1.34 1.32
C ASN A 247 -6.63 -1.05 2.33
N THR A 248 -5.47 -1.65 2.10
CA THR A 248 -4.31 -1.57 3.00
C THR A 248 -3.57 -0.25 2.80
N GLY A 249 -3.86 0.79 3.56
CA GLY A 249 -3.13 2.07 3.50
C GLY A 249 -1.65 1.93 3.85
N ILE A 250 -0.82 1.54 2.88
CA ILE A 250 0.63 1.33 3.07
C ILE A 250 1.33 2.71 3.06
N PRO A 251 2.30 2.97 3.95
CA PRO A 251 2.99 2.02 4.83
C PRO A 251 2.54 2.05 6.30
N ASN A 252 1.27 2.36 6.59
CA ASN A 252 0.78 2.40 7.96
C ASN A 252 0.80 0.98 8.60
N PRO A 253 1.52 0.77 9.73
CA PRO A 253 1.63 -0.53 10.38
C PRO A 253 0.33 -1.28 10.64
N MET A 254 -0.76 -0.59 10.98
CA MET A 254 -2.05 -1.25 11.23
C MET A 254 -2.59 -1.96 9.99
N HIS A 255 -2.36 -1.38 8.82
CA HIS A 255 -2.77 -1.95 7.53
C HIS A 255 -1.81 -3.04 7.04
N LEU A 256 -0.63 -3.17 7.64
CA LEU A 256 0.34 -4.20 7.28
C LEU A 256 0.01 -5.57 7.92
N VAL A 257 -0.64 -5.60 9.09
CA VAL A 257 -0.96 -6.83 9.85
C VAL A 257 -1.77 -7.83 9.03
N VAL A 258 -2.66 -7.35 8.16
CA VAL A 258 -3.53 -8.21 7.33
C VAL A 258 -2.82 -8.78 6.11
N THR A 259 -1.69 -8.20 5.70
CA THR A 259 -1.04 -8.50 4.41
C THR A 259 -0.63 -9.96 4.21
N PRO A 260 -0.28 -10.77 5.23
CA PRO A 260 -0.05 -12.21 5.04
C PRO A 260 -1.27 -12.95 4.48
N ASN A 261 -2.47 -12.46 4.77
CA ASN A 261 -3.73 -13.06 4.29
C ASN A 261 -4.10 -12.62 2.86
N LEU A 262 -3.38 -11.66 2.29
CA LEU A 262 -3.68 -11.06 0.99
C LEU A 262 -2.78 -11.62 -0.12
N THR A 263 -3.30 -11.65 -1.34
CA THR A 263 -2.52 -11.96 -2.55
C THR A 263 -1.83 -10.74 -3.12
N HIS A 264 -2.44 -9.57 -2.96
CA HIS A 264 -1.96 -8.26 -3.36
C HIS A 264 -2.68 -7.19 -2.54
N CYS A 265 -2.18 -5.96 -2.58
CA CYS A 265 -2.75 -4.81 -1.90
C CYS A 265 -3.45 -3.91 -2.92
N VAL A 266 -4.59 -3.33 -2.54
CA VAL A 266 -5.33 -2.37 -3.36
C VAL A 266 -5.64 -1.21 -2.44
N CYS A 267 -5.04 -0.03 -2.60
CA CYS A 267 -5.15 0.98 -1.54
C CYS A 267 -4.98 2.41 -2.04
N GLU A 268 -5.42 3.36 -1.22
CA GLU A 268 -5.00 4.74 -1.34
C GLU A 268 -3.52 4.86 -0.96
N VAL A 269 -2.79 5.68 -1.72
CA VAL A 269 -1.41 6.08 -1.46
C VAL A 269 -1.35 7.60 -1.54
N GLU A 270 -0.63 8.22 -0.61
CA GLU A 270 -0.46 9.68 -0.60
C GLU A 270 0.61 10.10 -1.60
N TYR A 271 0.22 10.86 -2.62
CA TYR A 271 1.14 11.42 -3.62
C TYR A 271 1.50 12.88 -3.30
N ARG A 272 0.69 13.59 -2.49
CA ARG A 272 0.87 15.01 -2.16
C ARG A 272 1.17 15.23 -0.66
N HIS A 273 2.24 14.61 -0.17
CA HIS A 273 2.71 14.77 1.20
C HIS A 273 2.88 16.23 1.61
N GLY A 274 2.29 16.60 2.76
CA GLY A 274 2.30 17.98 3.23
C GLY A 274 1.63 18.97 2.27
N ASN A 275 0.69 18.51 1.44
CA ASN A 275 0.03 19.27 0.38
C ASN A 275 0.98 19.80 -0.72
N LYS A 276 2.15 19.18 -0.89
CA LYS A 276 3.10 19.53 -1.95
C LYS A 276 3.00 18.57 -3.13
N ASN A 277 3.32 19.03 -4.33
CA ASN A 277 3.40 18.18 -5.52
C ASN A 277 4.81 17.58 -5.65
N ALA A 278 5.04 16.80 -6.70
CA ALA A 278 6.42 16.51 -7.12
C ALA A 278 7.10 17.82 -7.57
N PRO A 279 8.42 17.97 -7.38
CA PRO A 279 9.35 16.96 -6.88
C PRO A 279 9.38 16.79 -5.35
N GLU A 280 8.74 17.65 -4.56
CA GLU A 280 8.82 17.68 -3.09
C GLU A 280 8.12 16.49 -2.40
N ALA A 281 7.02 16.00 -2.97
CA ALA A 281 6.29 14.84 -2.45
C ALA A 281 6.53 13.61 -3.33
N SER A 282 6.51 12.41 -2.73
CA SER A 282 6.58 11.13 -3.45
C SER A 282 5.89 10.00 -2.68
N PRO A 283 5.24 9.02 -3.35
CA PRO A 283 4.72 7.80 -2.74
C PRO A 283 5.79 6.73 -2.41
N ILE A 284 7.08 7.00 -2.63
CA ILE A 284 8.14 5.99 -2.61
C ILE A 284 8.21 5.13 -1.34
N SER A 285 7.97 5.70 -0.16
CA SER A 285 7.99 4.97 1.10
C SER A 285 6.95 3.85 1.14
N ALA A 286 5.76 4.08 0.58
CA ALA A 286 4.71 3.07 0.50
C ALA A 286 5.16 1.89 -0.37
N PHE A 287 5.69 2.17 -1.55
CA PHE A 287 6.10 1.13 -2.50
C PHE A 287 7.34 0.37 -2.03
N LYS A 288 8.29 1.02 -1.36
CA LYS A 288 9.44 0.32 -0.76
C LYS A 288 9.02 -0.63 0.37
N VAL A 289 8.04 -0.26 1.19
CA VAL A 289 7.47 -1.17 2.19
C VAL A 289 6.70 -2.31 1.52
N ALA A 290 5.94 -2.03 0.46
CA ALA A 290 5.23 -3.06 -0.30
C ALA A 290 6.18 -4.10 -0.93
N ASP A 291 7.31 -3.65 -1.48
CA ASP A 291 8.40 -4.53 -1.93
C ASP A 291 8.96 -5.38 -0.77
N ALA A 292 9.20 -4.76 0.40
CA ALA A 292 9.77 -5.43 1.57
C ALA A 292 8.87 -6.54 2.16
N ILE A 293 7.54 -6.38 2.08
CA ILE A 293 6.56 -7.40 2.45
C ILE A 293 6.17 -8.33 1.27
N GLU A 294 6.79 -8.13 0.11
CA GLU A 294 6.56 -8.87 -1.13
C GLU A 294 5.10 -8.87 -1.63
N LYS A 295 4.42 -7.73 -1.48
CA LYS A 295 3.03 -7.56 -1.95
C LYS A 295 2.95 -6.57 -3.12
N PRO A 296 2.48 -7.01 -4.30
CA PRO A 296 2.11 -6.11 -5.37
C PRO A 296 1.03 -5.13 -4.91
N VAL A 297 1.03 -3.91 -5.47
CA VAL A 297 0.06 -2.86 -5.11
C VAL A 297 -0.65 -2.34 -6.36
N CYS A 298 -1.98 -2.32 -6.31
CA CYS A 298 -2.83 -1.48 -7.16
C CYS A 298 -3.21 -0.24 -6.36
N ALA A 299 -2.46 0.84 -6.54
CA ALA A 299 -2.67 2.10 -5.85
C ALA A 299 -3.79 2.92 -6.49
N THR A 300 -4.45 3.75 -5.70
CA THR A 300 -5.11 4.99 -6.14
C THR A 300 -4.54 6.13 -5.31
N ALA A 301 -4.56 7.38 -5.80
CA ALA A 301 -4.26 8.51 -4.93
C ALA A 301 -5.36 8.67 -3.86
N SER A 302 -5.06 9.34 -2.74
CA SER A 302 -6.07 9.62 -1.71
C SER A 302 -7.25 10.43 -2.23
N GLY A 303 -8.41 10.33 -1.60
CA GLY A 303 -9.58 11.16 -1.94
C GLY A 303 -9.27 12.67 -2.01
N TRP A 304 -8.39 13.18 -1.14
CA TRP A 304 -7.93 14.57 -1.16
C TRP A 304 -7.02 14.89 -2.34
N ASN A 305 -6.17 13.94 -2.76
CA ASN A 305 -5.34 14.10 -3.96
C ASN A 305 -6.20 14.16 -5.23
N TRP A 306 -7.23 13.32 -5.33
CA TRP A 306 -8.19 13.38 -6.45
C TRP A 306 -9.04 14.64 -6.41
N ALA A 307 -9.44 15.13 -5.23
CA ALA A 307 -10.13 16.41 -5.09
C ALA A 307 -9.25 17.58 -5.58
N TYR A 308 -7.96 17.58 -5.24
CA TYR A 308 -7.01 18.55 -5.78
C TYR A 308 -6.89 18.44 -7.30
N ALA A 309 -6.73 17.23 -7.85
CA ALA A 309 -6.63 17.04 -9.30
C ALA A 309 -7.92 17.44 -10.04
N HIS A 310 -9.08 17.28 -9.40
CA HIS A 310 -10.38 17.71 -9.92
C HIS A 310 -10.51 19.23 -9.94
N ALA A 311 -10.11 19.89 -8.85
CA ALA A 311 -10.21 21.35 -8.72
C ALA A 311 -9.23 22.11 -9.63
N ASN A 312 -8.15 21.47 -10.06
CA ASN A 312 -7.08 22.09 -10.85
C ASN A 312 -7.05 21.48 -12.26
N ASN A 313 -7.67 22.15 -13.23
CA ASN A 313 -7.78 21.67 -14.62
C ASN A 313 -6.43 21.36 -15.29
N ASN A 314 -5.32 21.90 -14.79
CA ASN A 314 -3.96 21.66 -15.30
C ASN A 314 -3.25 20.47 -14.60
N ALA A 315 -3.88 19.79 -13.64
CA ALA A 315 -3.27 18.67 -12.91
C ALA A 315 -3.17 17.36 -13.74
N VAL A 316 -3.57 17.35 -15.01
CA VAL A 316 -3.43 16.16 -15.89
C VAL A 316 -1.97 15.71 -15.97
N GLY A 317 -1.01 16.62 -16.13
CA GLY A 317 0.41 16.27 -16.13
C GLY A 317 0.90 15.72 -14.80
N LEU A 318 0.33 16.17 -13.68
CA LEU A 318 0.63 15.62 -12.35
C LEU A 318 0.14 14.17 -12.22
N VAL A 319 -1.08 13.89 -12.68
CA VAL A 319 -1.63 12.52 -12.65
C VAL A 319 -0.85 11.60 -13.59
N ARG A 320 -0.39 12.08 -14.76
CA ARG A 320 0.54 11.34 -15.63
C ARG A 320 1.83 10.97 -14.91
N LEU A 321 2.39 11.92 -14.15
CA LEU A 321 3.58 11.66 -13.34
C LEU A 321 3.30 10.64 -12.23
N TRP A 322 2.14 10.68 -11.58
CA TRP A 322 1.76 9.65 -10.60
C TRP A 322 1.69 8.25 -11.23
N ILE A 323 1.18 8.13 -12.46
CA ILE A 323 1.17 6.86 -13.21
C ILE A 323 2.61 6.40 -13.42
N ALA A 324 3.44 7.24 -14.04
CA ALA A 324 4.82 6.91 -14.35
C ALA A 324 5.65 6.55 -13.11
N GLU A 325 5.55 7.33 -12.03
CA GLU A 325 6.27 7.10 -10.77
C GLU A 325 5.88 5.75 -10.15
N THR A 326 4.60 5.41 -10.17
CA THR A 326 4.09 4.16 -9.60
C THR A 326 4.59 2.94 -10.37
N TYR A 327 4.54 2.98 -11.70
CA TYR A 327 5.04 1.88 -12.54
C TYR A 327 6.56 1.79 -12.54
N ALA A 328 7.28 2.91 -12.45
CA ALA A 328 8.74 2.92 -12.30
C ALA A 328 9.20 2.26 -10.98
N LEU A 329 8.41 2.45 -9.92
CA LEU A 329 8.60 1.76 -8.64
C LEU A 329 8.09 0.31 -8.66
N GLY A 330 7.43 -0.14 -9.74
CA GLY A 330 7.04 -1.54 -9.98
C GLY A 330 5.62 -1.89 -9.55
N HIS A 331 4.82 -0.90 -9.18
CA HIS A 331 3.44 -1.04 -8.76
C HIS A 331 2.49 -0.46 -9.81
N ARG A 332 1.17 -0.51 -9.58
CA ARG A 332 0.16 -0.11 -10.58
C ARG A 332 -0.62 1.05 -10.02
N LEU A 333 -0.63 2.20 -10.69
CA LEU A 333 -1.65 3.21 -10.40
C LEU A 333 -2.90 2.85 -11.19
N MET A 334 -3.98 2.53 -10.46
CA MET A 334 -5.26 2.19 -11.07
C MET A 334 -5.75 3.33 -11.94
N VAL A 335 -6.24 3.01 -13.14
CA VAL A 335 -6.70 3.93 -14.19
C VAL A 335 -7.52 5.07 -13.58
N PRO A 336 -7.22 6.35 -13.88
CA PRO A 336 -7.87 7.55 -13.31
C PRO A 336 -9.33 7.76 -13.78
N HIS A 337 -10.05 6.67 -14.06
CA HIS A 337 -11.45 6.66 -14.44
C HIS A 337 -12.35 6.67 -13.20
N ARG A 338 -13.20 7.69 -13.08
CA ARG A 338 -14.20 7.86 -12.01
C ARG A 338 -13.61 7.60 -10.62
N LYS A 339 -12.69 8.45 -10.18
CA LYS A 339 -12.02 8.31 -8.88
C LYS A 339 -12.80 9.01 -7.78
N TRP A 340 -12.91 8.34 -6.64
CA TRP A 340 -13.50 8.91 -5.43
C TRP A 340 -12.63 10.09 -4.98
N ALA A 341 -13.28 11.23 -4.78
CA ALA A 341 -12.66 12.46 -4.30
C ALA A 341 -13.44 12.97 -3.09
N PHE A 342 -12.73 13.59 -2.16
CA PHE A 342 -13.33 14.06 -0.92
C PHE A 342 -12.67 15.35 -0.43
N THR A 343 -13.49 16.30 -0.02
CA THR A 343 -13.10 17.39 0.88
C THR A 343 -14.14 17.54 1.98
N THR A 344 -13.77 18.21 3.07
CA THR A 344 -14.70 18.52 4.15
C THR A 344 -15.86 19.40 3.69
N GLU A 345 -15.63 20.27 2.72
CA GLU A 345 -16.60 21.24 2.21
C GLU A 345 -17.58 20.62 1.21
N LEU A 346 -17.09 19.75 0.33
CA LEU A 346 -17.87 19.17 -0.76
C LEU A 346 -18.42 17.78 -0.44
N GLY A 347 -17.92 17.12 0.60
CA GLY A 347 -18.19 15.71 0.85
C GLY A 347 -17.70 14.84 -0.30
N THR A 348 -18.43 13.75 -0.55
CA THR A 348 -18.10 12.81 -1.63
C THR A 348 -18.39 13.40 -3.01
N HIS A 349 -17.38 13.42 -3.88
CA HIS A 349 -17.49 13.78 -5.30
C HIS A 349 -16.54 12.93 -6.15
N TRP A 350 -16.45 13.19 -7.45
CA TRP A 350 -15.79 12.29 -8.40
C TRP A 350 -14.87 13.03 -9.37
N TYR A 351 -13.61 12.59 -9.45
CA TYR A 351 -12.71 12.95 -10.54
C TYR A 351 -12.99 12.07 -11.75
N GLN A 352 -13.20 12.68 -12.91
CA GLN A 352 -13.46 11.98 -14.16
C GLN A 352 -12.38 12.31 -15.20
N SER A 353 -11.60 11.31 -15.61
CA SER A 353 -10.65 11.45 -16.72
C SER A 353 -11.30 11.25 -18.09
N LYS A 354 -10.61 11.75 -19.14
CA LYS A 354 -10.78 11.32 -20.53
C LYS A 354 -9.71 10.27 -20.88
N PRO A 355 -10.05 9.22 -21.64
CA PRO A 355 -9.05 8.24 -22.10
C PRO A 355 -7.81 8.85 -22.75
N ASP A 356 -8.00 9.83 -23.64
CA ASP A 356 -6.90 10.49 -24.37
C ASP A 356 -5.85 11.15 -23.46
N ASP A 357 -6.22 11.49 -22.23
CA ASP A 357 -5.29 12.10 -21.27
C ASP A 357 -4.25 11.11 -20.75
N PHE A 358 -4.58 9.81 -20.68
CA PHE A 358 -3.82 8.83 -19.90
C PHE A 358 -3.61 7.47 -20.57
N ALA A 359 -4.47 7.05 -21.50
CA ALA A 359 -4.47 5.71 -22.09
C ALA A 359 -3.13 5.35 -22.73
N TYR A 360 -2.45 6.31 -23.36
CA TYR A 360 -1.16 6.09 -24.02
C TYR A 360 -0.07 5.58 -23.06
N LEU A 361 -0.08 6.01 -21.78
CA LEU A 361 0.85 5.53 -20.76
C LEU A 361 0.59 4.04 -20.46
N TYR A 362 -0.67 3.67 -20.33
CA TYR A 362 -1.09 2.29 -20.09
C TYR A 362 -0.81 1.40 -21.30
N HIS A 363 -0.98 1.91 -22.51
CA HIS A 363 -0.59 1.22 -23.74
C HIS A 363 0.92 0.95 -23.77
N PHE A 364 1.73 1.97 -23.48
CA PHE A 364 3.19 1.83 -23.39
C PHE A 364 3.59 0.71 -22.42
N ILE A 365 2.95 0.65 -21.24
CA ILE A 365 3.18 -0.43 -20.25
C ILE A 365 2.80 -1.81 -20.82
N ARG A 366 1.61 -1.94 -21.41
CA ARG A 366 1.13 -3.21 -21.97
C ARG A 366 1.98 -3.71 -23.12
N ASP A 367 2.32 -2.81 -24.04
CA ASP A 367 3.06 -3.11 -25.26
C ASP A 367 4.53 -3.44 -24.98
N ASN A 368 5.04 -3.01 -23.82
CA ASN A 368 6.38 -3.33 -23.34
C ASN A 368 6.37 -4.31 -22.15
N SER A 369 5.29 -5.06 -21.93
CA SER A 369 5.13 -5.95 -20.76
C SER A 369 6.32 -6.86 -20.42
N PRO A 370 7.09 -7.44 -21.38
CA PRO A 370 8.29 -8.22 -21.04
C PRO A 370 9.38 -7.46 -20.28
N LEU A 371 9.39 -6.12 -20.36
CA LEU A 371 10.34 -5.24 -19.66
C LEU A 371 9.84 -4.78 -18.28
N PHE A 372 8.60 -5.11 -17.91
CA PHE A 372 8.00 -4.83 -16.61
C PHE A 372 7.85 -6.10 -15.78
N ASP A 373 7.38 -7.18 -16.40
CA ASP A 373 6.92 -8.37 -15.69
C ASP A 373 8.07 -9.19 -15.08
N ASP A 374 7.92 -9.48 -13.79
CA ASP A 374 8.87 -10.22 -12.93
C ASP A 374 10.21 -9.51 -12.65
N TYR A 375 10.35 -8.26 -13.09
CA TYR A 375 11.50 -7.43 -12.77
C TYR A 375 11.48 -6.95 -11.32
N LYS A 376 12.60 -7.15 -10.62
CA LYS A 376 12.78 -6.75 -9.21
C LYS A 376 13.63 -5.49 -9.12
N PRO A 377 13.37 -4.57 -8.17
CA PRO A 377 14.22 -3.42 -7.97
C PRO A 377 15.62 -3.89 -7.56
N PHE A 378 16.66 -3.25 -8.10
CA PHE A 378 18.01 -3.41 -7.60
C PHE A 378 18.23 -2.50 -6.38
N GLY A 379 18.90 -3.01 -5.35
CA GLY A 379 19.28 -2.25 -4.18
C GLY A 379 20.31 -3.00 -3.34
N ASP A 380 21.43 -2.35 -3.07
CA ASP A 380 22.60 -2.85 -2.33
C ASP A 380 22.70 -2.22 -0.93
N ILE A 381 21.87 -1.20 -0.64
CA ILE A 381 21.68 -0.63 0.69
C ILE A 381 20.34 -1.08 1.28
N ALA A 382 20.35 -1.50 2.55
CA ALA A 382 19.13 -1.74 3.32
C ALA A 382 18.73 -0.49 4.12
N LEU A 383 17.49 -0.07 4.02
CA LEU A 383 16.87 0.90 4.93
C LEU A 383 15.84 0.17 5.81
N LEU A 384 16.06 0.13 7.13
CA LEU A 384 15.14 -0.56 8.02
C LEU A 384 13.82 0.20 8.19
N PHE A 385 12.72 -0.52 8.01
CA PHE A 385 11.40 -0.13 8.48
C PHE A 385 11.20 -0.74 9.87
N CYS A 386 11.43 0.05 10.91
CA CYS A 386 11.31 -0.38 12.29
C CYS A 386 9.84 -0.34 12.74
N ASN A 387 9.09 -1.44 12.60
CA ASN A 387 7.64 -1.45 12.74
C ASN A 387 7.17 -0.84 14.08
N LYS A 388 7.77 -1.27 15.20
CA LYS A 388 7.45 -0.79 16.54
C LYS A 388 7.72 0.71 16.72
N SER A 389 8.83 1.21 16.17
CA SER A 389 9.15 2.64 16.20
C SER A 389 8.15 3.45 15.37
N VAL A 390 7.86 3.02 14.14
CA VAL A 390 6.88 3.69 13.27
C VAL A 390 5.51 3.76 13.93
N ARG A 391 5.06 2.70 14.62
CA ARG A 391 3.81 2.71 15.39
C ARG A 391 3.78 3.78 16.49
N LYS A 392 4.88 3.92 17.23
CA LYS A 392 4.95 4.82 18.39
C LYS A 392 5.25 6.28 18.03
N ARG A 393 6.02 6.50 16.96
CA ARG A 393 6.70 7.78 16.69
C ARG A 393 6.40 8.36 15.32
N GLY A 394 5.72 7.60 14.46
CA GLY A 394 5.36 8.00 13.11
C GLY A 394 6.40 7.63 12.06
N LEU A 395 6.06 7.91 10.81
CA LEU A 395 6.78 7.44 9.62
C LEU A 395 7.83 8.43 9.09
N SER A 396 7.79 9.70 9.52
CA SER A 396 8.42 10.81 8.79
C SER A 396 9.89 10.59 8.46
N LEU A 397 10.73 10.18 9.43
CA LEU A 397 12.16 9.97 9.19
C LEU A 397 12.43 8.85 8.16
N PHE A 398 11.68 7.75 8.21
CA PHE A 398 11.80 6.67 7.22
C PHE A 398 11.36 7.13 5.84
N GLN A 399 10.27 7.89 5.76
CA GLN A 399 9.76 8.44 4.51
C GLN A 399 10.75 9.44 3.87
N ASP A 400 11.27 10.36 4.68
CA ASP A 400 12.26 11.35 4.23
C ASP A 400 13.54 10.65 3.78
N ALA A 401 13.98 9.60 4.50
CA ALA A 401 15.13 8.79 4.11
C ALA A 401 14.92 8.09 2.76
N CYS A 402 13.75 7.49 2.53
CA CYS A 402 13.42 6.88 1.23
C CYS A 402 13.53 7.90 0.09
N LYS A 403 12.97 9.09 0.28
CA LYS A 403 13.02 10.16 -0.73
C LYS A 403 14.44 10.67 -0.95
N TRP A 404 15.18 10.94 0.12
CA TRP A 404 16.56 11.46 0.04
C TRP A 404 17.49 10.53 -0.73
N LEU A 405 17.37 9.21 -0.51
CA LEU A 405 18.14 8.19 -1.22
C LEU A 405 17.77 8.16 -2.70
N ALA A 406 16.47 8.19 -3.03
CA ALA A 406 16.01 8.16 -4.42
C ALA A 406 16.38 9.43 -5.21
N ASP A 407 16.27 10.61 -4.60
CA ASP A 407 16.67 11.89 -5.23
C ASP A 407 18.17 11.92 -5.58
N ARG A 408 18.98 11.07 -4.93
CA ARG A 408 20.42 10.91 -5.20
C ARG A 408 20.75 9.67 -6.03
N ASN A 409 19.74 8.99 -6.57
CA ASN A 409 19.87 7.75 -7.34
C ASN A 409 20.58 6.62 -6.59
N ILE A 410 20.60 6.66 -5.25
CA ILE A 410 21.14 5.59 -4.43
C ILE A 410 20.18 4.41 -4.49
N CYS A 411 20.68 3.25 -4.90
CA CYS A 411 19.88 2.03 -5.05
C CYS A 411 19.66 1.34 -3.69
N PHE A 412 18.46 1.44 -3.13
CA PHE A 412 18.17 0.83 -1.82
C PHE A 412 16.92 -0.06 -1.85
N SER A 413 16.87 -1.01 -0.92
CA SER A 413 15.66 -1.75 -0.56
C SER A 413 15.28 -1.46 0.90
N SER A 414 13.99 -1.56 1.21
CA SER A 414 13.56 -1.58 2.61
C SER A 414 13.55 -3.00 3.16
N VAL A 415 13.86 -3.13 4.45
CA VAL A 415 13.80 -4.40 5.19
C VAL A 415 12.96 -4.19 6.44
N ILE A 416 12.03 -5.11 6.70
CA ILE A 416 11.13 -5.01 7.86
C ILE A 416 11.86 -5.52 9.10
N ALA A 417 12.10 -4.65 10.08
CA ALA A 417 12.34 -5.08 11.44
C ALA A 417 10.96 -5.29 12.09
N GLY A 418 10.60 -6.57 12.20
CA GLY A 418 9.27 -7.01 12.61
C GLY A 418 9.06 -6.96 14.12
N ASP A 419 7.90 -7.43 14.54
CA ASP A 419 7.49 -7.56 15.94
C ASP A 419 6.26 -8.49 16.03
N ASP A 420 5.42 -8.30 17.04
CA ASP A 420 4.20 -9.08 17.21
C ASP A 420 3.14 -8.80 16.13
N TRP A 421 3.31 -7.77 15.30
CA TRP A 421 2.40 -7.39 14.21
C TRP A 421 2.89 -7.84 12.84
N LEU A 422 4.20 -7.82 12.61
CA LEU A 422 4.81 -8.14 11.32
C LEU A 422 5.97 -9.12 11.46
N GLU A 423 6.09 -10.00 10.47
CA GLU A 423 7.23 -10.91 10.33
C GLU A 423 8.54 -10.11 10.27
N ASP A 424 9.53 -10.55 11.05
CA ASP A 424 10.89 -10.02 10.99
C ASP A 424 11.61 -10.53 9.74
N ARG A 425 12.31 -9.63 9.04
CA ARG A 425 13.01 -9.92 7.77
C ARG A 425 14.48 -9.57 7.82
N LEU A 426 15.07 -9.44 9.01
CA LEU A 426 16.49 -9.09 9.17
C LEU A 426 17.43 -10.24 8.74
N ASP A 427 16.92 -11.45 8.56
CA ASP A 427 17.63 -12.58 7.96
C ASP A 427 18.07 -12.31 6.50
N THR A 428 17.40 -11.37 5.81
CA THR A 428 17.76 -10.96 4.45
C THR A 428 18.93 -9.98 4.37
N LEU A 429 19.49 -9.53 5.50
CA LEU A 429 20.49 -8.46 5.53
C LEU A 429 21.84 -8.81 4.89
N ASP A 430 22.16 -10.10 4.76
CA ASP A 430 23.43 -10.58 4.19
C ASP A 430 23.68 -10.14 2.75
N ARG A 431 22.63 -9.80 2.00
CA ARG A 431 22.73 -9.36 0.60
C ARG A 431 23.08 -7.89 0.43
N PHE A 432 23.15 -7.11 1.52
CA PHE A 432 23.36 -5.67 1.48
C PHE A 432 24.75 -5.28 2.00
N ASP A 433 25.34 -4.27 1.37
CA ASP A 433 26.65 -3.74 1.73
C ASP A 433 26.60 -2.89 2.99
N LYS A 434 25.46 -2.24 3.24
CA LYS A 434 25.22 -1.34 4.38
C LYS A 434 23.77 -1.41 4.84
N VAL A 435 23.58 -1.15 6.12
CA VAL A 435 22.26 -1.06 6.75
C VAL A 435 22.09 0.34 7.34
N ILE A 436 20.98 0.99 7.03
CA ILE A 436 20.60 2.29 7.60
C ILE A 436 19.43 2.06 8.55
N VAL A 437 19.56 2.54 9.77
CA VAL A 437 18.60 2.34 10.85
C VAL A 437 18.10 3.70 11.36
N PRO A 438 16.83 4.05 11.11
CA PRO A 438 16.22 5.21 11.72
C PRO A 438 16.06 5.03 13.24
N GLU A 439 16.52 6.01 14.01
CA GLU A 439 16.45 6.05 15.47
C GLU A 439 15.39 7.05 15.98
N PRO A 440 14.79 6.80 17.15
CA PRO A 440 14.95 5.59 17.97
C PRO A 440 14.28 4.38 17.32
N SER A 441 14.98 3.24 17.21
CA SER A 441 14.54 2.12 16.38
C SER A 441 13.60 1.13 17.08
N GLU A 442 13.58 1.12 18.42
CA GLU A 442 12.78 0.19 19.23
C GLU A 442 13.05 -1.31 18.90
N LEU A 443 14.24 -1.62 18.37
CA LEU A 443 14.67 -2.99 18.07
C LEU A 443 14.84 -3.80 19.36
N SER A 444 14.58 -5.10 19.29
CA SER A 444 14.87 -6.05 20.36
C SER A 444 16.38 -6.34 20.47
N ASP A 445 16.82 -6.89 21.60
CA ASP A 445 18.23 -7.30 21.80
C ASP A 445 18.69 -8.34 20.75
N GLU A 446 17.77 -9.19 20.29
CA GLU A 446 18.01 -10.16 19.23
C GLU A 446 18.23 -9.45 17.88
N GLN A 447 17.33 -8.53 17.51
CA GLN A 447 17.47 -7.73 16.28
C GLN A 447 18.75 -6.88 16.30
N ILE A 448 19.09 -6.25 17.43
CA ILE A 448 20.35 -5.50 17.61
C ILE A 448 21.55 -6.43 17.42
N SER A 449 21.49 -7.67 17.91
CA SER A 449 22.57 -8.63 17.76
C SER A 449 22.78 -9.06 16.30
N MET A 450 21.72 -9.15 15.49
CA MET A 450 21.81 -9.40 14.04
C MET A 450 22.52 -8.26 13.28
N LEU A 451 22.52 -7.04 13.82
CA LEU A 451 23.16 -5.87 13.20
C LEU A 451 24.64 -5.70 13.54
N LYS A 452 25.17 -6.40 14.55
CA LYS A 452 26.54 -6.19 15.08
C LYS A 452 27.64 -6.45 14.04
N ASP A 453 27.46 -7.47 13.20
CA ASP A 453 28.44 -7.86 12.17
C ASP A 453 28.19 -7.15 10.83
N LYS A 454 27.25 -6.19 10.80
CA LYS A 454 26.88 -5.44 9.60
C LYS A 454 27.46 -4.04 9.64
N LYS A 455 27.74 -3.48 8.46
CA LYS A 455 28.09 -2.05 8.31
C LYS A 455 26.82 -1.21 8.51
N THR A 456 26.48 -1.00 9.77
CA THR A 456 25.23 -0.37 10.21
C THR A 456 25.45 1.11 10.53
N HIS A 457 24.57 1.96 10.02
CA HIS A 457 24.56 3.40 10.23
C HIS A 457 23.22 3.83 10.83
N TYR A 458 23.28 4.37 12.05
CA TYR A 458 22.10 4.87 12.75
C TYR A 458 21.88 6.34 12.40
N ILE A 459 20.65 6.72 12.08
CA ILE A 459 20.28 8.10 11.75
C ILE A 459 19.19 8.59 12.68
N THR A 460 19.34 9.81 13.18
CA THR A 460 18.34 10.53 13.99
C THR A 460 17.68 11.65 13.21
N SER A 461 18.31 12.07 12.11
CA SER A 461 17.82 13.09 11.20
C SER A 461 18.23 12.78 9.77
N ILE A 462 17.58 13.42 8.80
CA ILE A 462 17.93 13.24 7.39
C ILE A 462 19.34 13.73 7.04
N ASN A 463 19.88 14.69 7.81
CA ASN A 463 21.20 15.24 7.56
C ASN A 463 22.32 14.22 7.81
N ASP A 464 22.07 13.26 8.70
CA ASP A 464 23.02 12.20 9.06
C ASP A 464 23.38 11.35 7.83
N LEU A 465 22.45 11.19 6.86
CA LEU A 465 22.69 10.47 5.60
C LEU A 465 23.81 11.09 4.76
N SER A 466 24.00 12.40 4.84
CA SER A 466 25.05 13.10 4.06
C SER A 466 26.46 12.74 4.55
N SER A 467 26.59 12.21 5.77
CA SER A 467 27.87 11.78 6.34
C SER A 467 28.22 10.33 5.98
N ILE A 468 27.26 9.58 5.42
CA ILE A 468 27.46 8.17 5.05
C ILE A 468 28.06 8.12 3.65
N GLU A 469 29.24 7.52 3.53
CA GLU A 469 29.84 7.24 2.23
C GLU A 469 29.04 6.12 1.52
N ILE A 470 28.15 6.52 0.61
CA ILE A 470 27.34 5.61 -0.21
C ILE A 470 27.73 5.79 -1.67
N LYS A 471 28.37 4.75 -2.24
CA LYS A 471 28.62 4.70 -3.68
C LYS A 471 27.31 4.34 -4.37
N SER A 472 26.80 5.24 -5.20
CA SER A 472 25.72 4.90 -6.14
C SER A 472 26.31 4.30 -7.42
N PRO A 473 25.76 3.20 -7.95
CA PRO A 473 26.12 2.74 -9.30
C PRO A 473 25.56 3.66 -10.38
N ILE A 474 24.74 4.65 -10.03
CA ILE A 474 24.11 5.58 -10.97
C ILE A 474 24.45 7.02 -10.59
N GLU A 475 25.00 7.75 -11.54
CA GLU A 475 25.24 9.19 -11.45
C GLU A 475 24.41 9.89 -12.50
N VAL A 476 23.70 10.95 -12.10
CA VAL A 476 23.00 11.86 -13.02
C VAL A 476 23.68 13.22 -12.95
N LYS A 477 23.97 13.81 -14.11
CA LYS A 477 24.51 15.16 -14.23
C LYS A 477 23.53 16.06 -14.99
N SER A 478 23.72 17.37 -14.81
CA SER A 478 22.98 18.45 -15.49
C SER A 478 21.54 18.68 -15.03
N ILE A 479 20.96 17.82 -14.19
CA ILE A 479 19.59 17.96 -13.71
C ILE A 479 19.39 17.37 -12.30
N GLU A 480 18.57 18.03 -11.49
CA GLU A 480 18.09 17.52 -10.20
C GLU A 480 16.70 16.86 -10.34
N ASN A 481 16.27 16.10 -9.34
CA ASN A 481 14.96 15.43 -9.31
C ASN A 481 14.70 14.47 -10.49
N LEU A 482 15.77 13.91 -11.06
CA LEU A 482 15.72 12.83 -12.03
C LEU A 482 16.02 11.51 -11.33
N TRP A 483 15.05 10.60 -11.33
CA TRP A 483 15.23 9.26 -10.79
C TRP A 483 15.55 8.27 -11.90
N VAL A 484 16.54 7.44 -11.67
CA VAL A 484 16.94 6.31 -12.51
C VAL A 484 16.81 5.07 -11.64
N LEU A 485 15.73 4.32 -11.86
CA LEU A 485 15.33 3.19 -11.02
C LEU A 485 15.65 1.87 -11.75
N PRO A 486 16.79 1.23 -11.44
CA PRO A 486 17.17 -0.02 -12.08
C PRO A 486 16.30 -1.18 -11.58
N ARG A 487 15.83 -1.98 -12.53
CA ARG A 487 15.17 -3.24 -12.27
C ARG A 487 15.88 -4.36 -13.02
N ILE A 488 15.99 -5.50 -12.34
CA ILE A 488 16.74 -6.66 -12.80
C ILE A 488 15.87 -7.90 -12.86
N LYS A 489 16.14 -8.73 -13.86
CA LYS A 489 15.59 -10.07 -14.03
C LYS A 489 16.70 -10.97 -14.55
N GLN A 490 16.97 -12.07 -13.85
CA GLN A 490 18.11 -12.94 -14.19
C GLN A 490 18.04 -13.40 -15.65
N GLY A 491 19.16 -13.31 -16.38
CA GLY A 491 19.25 -13.71 -17.79
C GLY A 491 18.51 -12.81 -18.77
N ASN A 492 18.01 -11.65 -18.33
CA ASN A 492 17.33 -10.66 -19.15
C ASN A 492 18.06 -9.31 -19.08
N PRO A 493 17.78 -8.38 -20.02
CA PRO A 493 18.37 -7.04 -20.01
C PRO A 493 18.11 -6.31 -18.69
N VAL A 494 19.03 -5.44 -18.28
CA VAL A 494 18.78 -4.49 -17.19
C VAL A 494 17.86 -3.40 -17.73
N VAL A 495 16.81 -3.07 -16.97
CA VAL A 495 15.84 -2.02 -17.34
C VAL A 495 15.90 -0.93 -16.30
N CYS A 496 16.32 0.27 -16.70
CA CYS A 496 16.31 1.45 -15.87
C CYS A 496 15.10 2.32 -16.23
N HIS A 497 14.19 2.55 -15.29
CA HIS A 497 13.14 3.55 -15.47
C HIS A 497 13.74 4.93 -15.18
N ILE A 498 13.80 5.78 -16.20
CA ILE A 498 14.27 7.17 -16.08
C ILE A 498 13.03 8.05 -15.93
N LEU A 499 12.86 8.67 -14.77
CA LEU A 499 11.69 9.43 -14.37
C LEU A 499 12.10 10.87 -14.02
N ASN A 500 11.65 11.81 -14.84
CA ASN A 500 11.79 13.24 -14.58
C ASN A 500 10.63 13.71 -13.70
N ARG A 501 10.97 14.23 -12.51
CA ARG A 501 9.97 14.64 -11.50
C ARG A 501 9.83 16.15 -11.40
N ASN A 502 10.44 16.92 -12.31
CA ASN A 502 10.36 18.37 -12.35
C ASN A 502 9.00 18.83 -12.92
N TYR A 503 7.94 18.58 -12.17
CA TYR A 503 6.59 19.06 -12.47
C TYR A 503 6.47 20.56 -12.19
N ASP A 504 6.06 21.32 -13.20
CA ASP A 504 5.76 22.74 -13.07
C ASP A 504 4.25 22.92 -12.87
N GLU A 505 3.85 23.26 -11.64
CA GLU A 505 2.45 23.46 -11.27
C GLU A 505 1.80 24.62 -12.02
N SER A 506 2.56 25.64 -12.42
CA SER A 506 2.02 26.77 -13.19
C SER A 506 1.65 26.36 -14.62
N LYS A 507 2.39 25.41 -15.19
CA LYS A 507 2.18 24.91 -16.56
C LYS A 507 1.31 23.66 -16.61
N GLY A 508 1.25 22.88 -15.54
CA GLY A 508 0.49 21.63 -15.48
C GLY A 508 1.16 20.44 -16.16
N PHE A 509 2.49 20.47 -16.36
CA PHE A 509 3.24 19.37 -16.96
C PHE A 509 4.67 19.28 -16.41
N VAL A 510 5.36 18.17 -16.72
CA VAL A 510 6.77 17.97 -16.37
C VAL A 510 7.66 18.64 -17.40
N ASP A 511 8.50 19.58 -16.98
CA ASP A 511 9.41 20.31 -17.88
C ASP A 511 10.40 19.34 -18.55
N THR A 512 10.53 19.43 -19.88
CA THR A 512 11.49 18.63 -20.64
C THR A 512 12.91 18.94 -20.19
N ALA A 513 13.61 17.90 -19.72
CA ALA A 513 14.99 17.99 -19.31
C ALA A 513 15.92 18.07 -20.52
N GLN A 514 16.95 18.90 -20.43
CA GLN A 514 17.88 19.19 -21.52
C GLN A 514 19.29 18.67 -21.18
N ASN A 515 19.96 18.06 -22.16
CA ASN A 515 21.35 17.61 -22.06
C ASN A 515 21.61 16.72 -20.82
N VAL A 516 20.72 15.76 -20.59
CA VAL A 516 20.79 14.85 -19.46
C VAL A 516 21.92 13.85 -19.69
N ILE A 517 22.82 13.71 -18.71
CA ILE A 517 23.89 12.72 -18.75
C ILE A 517 23.68 11.75 -17.59
N ILE A 518 23.53 10.47 -17.92
CA ILE A 518 23.40 9.38 -16.96
C ILE A 518 24.62 8.49 -17.10
N SER A 519 25.29 8.21 -16.00
CA SER A 519 26.33 7.20 -15.96
C SER A 519 25.94 6.03 -15.06
N ILE A 520 26.15 4.81 -15.54
CA ILE A 520 25.82 3.57 -14.84
C ILE A 520 27.10 2.73 -14.74
N ASP A 521 27.40 2.24 -13.54
CA ASP A 521 28.60 1.46 -13.22
C ASP A 521 28.21 0.04 -12.72
N LYS A 522 29.22 -0.79 -12.45
CA LYS A 522 29.07 -2.07 -11.76
C LYS A 522 28.33 -1.88 -10.42
N PRO A 523 27.47 -2.84 -10.02
CA PRO A 523 27.26 -4.14 -10.65
C PRO A 523 26.16 -4.17 -11.73
N LEU A 524 25.52 -3.04 -12.05
CA LEU A 524 24.40 -2.99 -13.00
C LEU A 524 24.86 -3.22 -14.44
N VAL A 525 26.06 -2.78 -14.79
CA VAL A 525 26.65 -2.94 -16.12
C VAL A 525 28.08 -3.47 -16.05
N ASN A 526 28.60 -3.98 -17.17
CA ASN A 526 29.96 -4.49 -17.31
C ASN A 526 30.47 -4.29 -18.75
N ASP A 527 31.71 -4.70 -19.04
CA ASP A 527 32.33 -4.55 -20.38
C ASP A 527 31.63 -5.37 -21.49
N GLY A 528 30.68 -6.24 -21.14
CA GLY A 528 29.91 -7.08 -22.06
C GLY A 528 28.61 -6.48 -22.58
N ILE A 529 28.35 -5.18 -22.37
CA ILE A 529 27.18 -4.48 -22.93
C ILE A 529 27.19 -4.63 -24.46
N ARG A 530 26.10 -5.18 -25.01
CA ARG A 530 25.92 -5.41 -26.44
C ARG A 530 25.16 -4.29 -27.11
N SER A 531 24.12 -3.79 -26.43
CA SER A 531 23.29 -2.71 -26.95
C SER A 531 22.60 -1.92 -25.84
N CYS A 532 22.17 -0.71 -26.19
CA CYS A 532 21.31 0.12 -25.36
C CYS A 532 20.19 0.68 -26.23
N LYS A 533 18.99 0.83 -25.67
CA LYS A 533 17.86 1.52 -26.30
C LYS A 533 17.05 2.29 -25.28
N ILE A 534 16.45 3.39 -25.72
CA ILE A 534 15.51 4.17 -24.91
C ILE A 534 14.13 4.10 -25.54
N LEU A 535 13.13 3.75 -24.72
CA LEU A 535 11.72 3.69 -25.09
C LEU A 535 10.96 4.73 -24.26
N SER A 536 10.08 5.52 -24.87
CA SER A 536 9.28 6.52 -24.16
C SER A 536 7.80 6.39 -24.56
N PRO A 537 6.85 6.65 -23.66
CA PRO A 537 5.44 6.68 -24.01
C PRO A 537 5.08 7.88 -24.90
N ASP A 538 5.86 8.95 -24.88
CA ASP A 538 5.58 10.19 -25.60
C ASP A 538 6.17 10.19 -27.03
N ASN A 539 7.14 9.32 -27.33
CA ASN A 539 7.84 9.30 -28.62
C ASN A 539 8.46 7.92 -28.92
N ASP A 540 8.25 7.43 -30.14
CA ASP A 540 8.82 6.17 -30.64
C ASP A 540 10.36 6.19 -30.75
N LYS A 541 10.97 7.37 -30.77
CA LYS A 541 12.44 7.54 -30.83
C LYS A 541 12.92 8.70 -29.96
N VAL A 542 13.44 8.37 -28.78
CA VAL A 542 14.27 9.29 -27.99
C VAL A 542 15.68 9.28 -28.60
N GLU A 543 16.19 10.44 -28.99
CA GLU A 543 17.59 10.56 -29.41
C GLU A 543 18.50 10.41 -28.20
N PHE A 544 19.55 9.61 -28.33
CA PHE A 544 20.58 9.47 -27.30
C PHE A 544 21.90 9.01 -27.90
N TYR A 545 22.98 9.26 -27.17
CA TYR A 545 24.31 8.77 -27.46
C TYR A 545 24.77 7.92 -26.28
N SER A 546 25.42 6.80 -26.56
CA SER A 546 25.93 5.89 -25.54
C SER A 546 27.39 5.56 -25.79
N GLU A 547 28.21 5.60 -24.74
CA GLU A 547 29.59 5.14 -24.75
C GLU A 547 29.85 4.23 -23.57
N THR A 548 30.70 3.22 -23.73
CA THR A 548 31.16 2.36 -22.63
C THR A 548 32.66 2.46 -22.52
N HIS A 549 33.15 2.79 -21.32
CA HIS A 549 34.58 2.90 -21.04
C HIS A 549 34.88 2.34 -19.64
N ASN A 550 35.82 1.39 -19.55
CA ASN A 550 36.21 0.71 -18.31
C ASN A 550 35.01 0.13 -17.52
N GLY A 551 34.06 -0.49 -18.20
CA GLY A 551 32.87 -1.09 -17.59
C GLY A 551 31.82 -0.10 -17.07
N LYS A 552 31.99 1.21 -17.33
CA LYS A 552 31.01 2.26 -17.04
C LYS A 552 30.30 2.68 -18.33
N LEU A 553 28.97 2.66 -18.31
CA LEU A 553 28.11 3.12 -19.41
C LEU A 553 27.75 4.58 -19.18
N THR A 554 27.99 5.44 -20.16
CA THR A 554 27.53 6.84 -20.15
C THR A 554 26.51 7.02 -21.26
N ILE A 555 25.34 7.55 -20.90
CA ILE A 555 24.24 7.87 -21.81
C ILE A 555 24.03 9.39 -21.78
N SER A 556 24.02 10.01 -22.95
CA SER A 556 23.70 11.43 -23.16
C SER A 556 22.38 11.55 -23.91
N ILE A 557 21.39 12.20 -23.30
CA ILE A 557 20.04 12.38 -23.83
C ILE A 557 19.81 13.88 -24.05
N PRO A 558 19.74 14.37 -25.29
CA PRO A 558 19.54 15.80 -25.58
C PRO A 558 18.24 16.33 -24.99
N GLU A 559 17.14 15.60 -25.18
CA GLU A 559 15.82 15.94 -24.64
C GLU A 559 15.17 14.73 -23.97
N LEU A 560 14.76 14.90 -22.73
CA LEU A 560 14.11 13.85 -21.95
C LEU A 560 12.78 14.37 -21.38
N GLY A 561 11.69 13.74 -21.78
CA GLY A 561 10.35 14.00 -21.26
C GLY A 561 10.13 13.48 -19.84
N MET A 562 8.88 13.11 -19.53
CA MET A 562 8.49 12.70 -18.18
C MET A 562 9.07 11.33 -17.78
N TRP A 563 9.01 10.34 -18.67
CA TRP A 563 9.34 8.96 -18.34
C TRP A 563 9.89 8.21 -19.55
N SER A 564 10.93 7.40 -19.34
CA SER A 564 11.49 6.51 -20.35
C SER A 564 12.03 5.22 -19.72
N LEU A 565 12.16 4.18 -20.53
CA LEU A 565 12.87 2.94 -20.19
C LEU A 565 14.20 2.93 -20.94
N LEU A 566 15.31 2.89 -20.21
CA LEU A 566 16.61 2.54 -20.75
C LEU A 566 16.81 1.03 -20.59
N VAL A 567 16.92 0.32 -21.71
CA VAL A 567 17.13 -1.14 -21.75
C VAL A 567 18.57 -1.40 -22.15
N ILE A 568 19.29 -2.16 -21.33
CA ILE A 568 20.72 -2.45 -21.46
C ILE A 568 20.90 -3.97 -21.60
N GLU A 569 21.40 -4.41 -22.76
CA GLU A 569 21.54 -5.84 -23.11
C GLU A 569 22.97 -6.37 -23.00
#